data_AF-A0A1C3EBN3-F1
#
_entry.id   AF-A0A1C3EBN3-F1
#
_cell.length_a   1.000
_cell.length_b   1.000
_cell.length_c   1.000
_cell.angle_alpha   90.00
_cell.angle_beta   90.00
_cell.angle_gamma   90.00
#
_symmetry.space_group_name_H-M   'P 1'
#
loop_
_entity.id
_entity.type
_entity.pdbx_description
1 polymer ?
#
loop_
_entity_poly.entity_id
_entity_poly.type
_entity_poly.pdbx_seq_one_letter_code
_entity_poly.pdbx_strand_id
1 'polypeptide(L)'
;MDLCIYKNGKFEKKYNSSEIELDRNKISVQETLAARYRAYKSESDPIYLEWQYDKTPESEQVWRDKVAEIKARYPLPDTTPIN
;
A
#
# COMPACT_ATOMS: atom_id res chain seq x y z
N MET A 1 15.18 -20.35 -12.37
CA MET A 1 15.68 -21.60 -11.76
C MET A 1 14.57 -22.10 -10.84
N ASP A 2 13.81 -23.10 -11.28
CA ASP A 2 12.72 -23.67 -10.49
C ASP A 2 13.28 -24.52 -9.34
N LEU A 3 12.87 -24.23 -8.11
CA LEU A 3 13.27 -25.00 -6.93
C LEU A 3 12.41 -26.28 -6.83
N CYS A 4 12.81 -27.33 -7.52
CA CYS A 4 12.15 -28.64 -7.46
C CYS A 4 12.56 -29.41 -6.19
N ILE A 5 11.58 -29.95 -5.46
CA ILE A 5 11.84 -30.87 -4.35
C ILE A 5 11.37 -32.29 -4.73
N TYR A 6 12.14 -33.29 -4.33
CA TYR A 6 11.80 -34.69 -4.55
C TYR A 6 11.16 -35.27 -3.29
N LYS A 7 9.91 -35.75 -3.41
CA LYS A 7 9.19 -36.47 -2.36
C LYS A 7 8.45 -37.64 -2.97
N ASN A 8 8.39 -38.78 -2.26
CA ASN A 8 7.67 -39.99 -2.66
C ASN A 8 7.92 -40.45 -4.11
N GLY A 9 9.16 -40.37 -4.59
CA GLY A 9 9.48 -40.85 -5.92
C GLY A 9 9.16 -39.87 -7.07
N LYS A 10 8.68 -38.66 -6.77
CA LYS A 10 8.24 -37.68 -7.78
C LYS A 10 8.84 -36.30 -7.49
N PHE A 11 9.23 -35.60 -8.56
CA PHE A 11 9.55 -34.17 -8.49
C PHE A 11 8.25 -33.38 -8.41
N GLU A 12 8.02 -32.71 -7.29
CA GLU A 12 6.88 -31.81 -7.10
C GLU A 12 7.38 -30.37 -7.23
N LYS A 13 6.71 -29.58 -8.09
CA LYS A 13 6.93 -28.13 -8.16
C LYS A 13 6.40 -27.52 -6.87
N LYS A 14 7.27 -26.99 -6.02
CA LYS A 14 6.90 -26.52 -4.68
C LYS A 14 6.07 -25.22 -4.70
N TYR A 15 6.15 -24.42 -5.76
CA TYR A 15 5.45 -23.14 -5.85
C TYR A 15 4.74 -23.00 -7.18
N ASN A 16 3.43 -22.75 -7.13
CA ASN A 16 2.66 -22.38 -8.30
C ASN A 16 2.96 -20.90 -8.61
N SER A 17 3.24 -20.55 -9.87
CA SER A 17 3.67 -19.18 -10.25
C SER A 17 2.71 -18.07 -9.76
N SER A 18 1.42 -18.39 -9.60
CA SER A 18 0.40 -17.49 -9.06
C SER A 18 0.59 -17.16 -7.57
N GLU A 19 1.13 -18.07 -6.77
CA GLU A 19 1.40 -17.83 -5.34
C GLU A 19 2.59 -16.89 -5.15
N ILE A 20 3.61 -17.00 -6.01
CA ILE A 20 4.79 -16.11 -6.01
C ILE A 20 4.38 -14.67 -6.39
N GLU A 21 3.46 -14.51 -7.34
CA GLU A 21 2.96 -13.21 -7.76
C GLU A 21 2.10 -12.54 -6.68
N LEU A 22 1.28 -13.33 -5.98
CA LEU A 22 0.45 -12.86 -4.88
C LEU A 22 1.29 -12.38 -3.68
N ASP A 23 2.36 -13.09 -3.34
CA ASP A 23 3.29 -12.69 -2.29
C ASP A 23 4.06 -11.41 -2.66
N ARG A 24 4.54 -11.29 -3.90
CA ARG A 24 5.15 -10.04 -4.38
C ARG A 24 4.19 -8.86 -4.36
N ASN A 25 2.95 -9.05 -4.80
CA ASN A 25 1.95 -8.00 -4.78
C ASN A 25 1.64 -7.55 -3.34
N LYS A 26 1.51 -8.50 -2.40
CA LYS A 26 1.34 -8.19 -0.97
C LYS A 26 2.50 -7.39 -0.41
N ILE A 27 3.74 -7.77 -0.73
CA ILE A 27 4.93 -7.03 -0.28
C ILE A 27 4.89 -5.58 -0.82
N SER A 28 4.63 -5.41 -2.11
CA SER A 28 4.50 -4.10 -2.77
C SER A 28 3.41 -3.21 -2.14
N VAL A 29 2.25 -3.80 -1.81
CA VAL A 29 1.16 -3.10 -1.10
C VAL A 29 1.61 -2.65 0.29
N GLN A 30 2.26 -3.52 1.06
CA GLN A 30 2.71 -3.21 2.41
C GLN A 30 3.76 -2.09 2.42
N GLU A 31 4.70 -2.11 1.47
CA GLU A 31 5.69 -1.05 1.28
C GLU A 31 5.02 0.29 0.95
N THR A 32 4.05 0.28 0.03
CA THR A 32 3.27 1.46 -0.35
C THR A 32 2.47 2.02 0.83
N LEU A 33 1.85 1.15 1.64
CA LEU A 33 1.15 1.54 2.86
C LEU A 33 2.09 2.13 3.91
N ALA A 34 3.26 1.53 4.11
CA ALA A 34 4.28 2.05 5.02
C ALA A 34 4.77 3.44 4.59
N ALA A 35 4.96 3.66 3.29
CA ALA A 35 5.33 4.96 2.74
C ALA A 35 4.23 6.01 2.95
N ARG A 36 2.96 5.65 2.69
CA ARG A 36 1.80 6.52 2.99
C ARG A 36 1.73 6.86 4.48
N TYR A 37 1.88 5.89 5.36
CA TYR A 37 1.83 6.11 6.81
C TYR A 37 2.88 7.12 7.28
N ARG A 38 4.11 7.00 6.79
CA ARG A 38 5.19 7.96 7.10
C ARG A 38 4.83 9.37 6.60
N ALA A 39 4.36 9.48 5.36
CA ALA A 39 3.98 10.75 4.77
C ALA A 39 2.79 11.40 5.49
N TYR A 40 1.80 10.61 5.92
CA TYR A 40 0.70 11.14 6.73
C TYR A 40 1.23 11.70 8.06
N LYS A 41 2.05 10.93 8.77
CA LYS A 41 2.60 11.36 10.05
C LYS A 41 3.45 12.63 9.96
N SER A 42 4.21 12.81 8.87
CA SER A 42 5.11 13.96 8.71
C SER A 42 4.45 15.18 8.06
N GLU A 43 3.56 14.96 7.08
CA GLU A 43 3.04 16.04 6.23
C GLU A 43 1.55 16.34 6.48
N SER A 44 0.73 15.31 6.71
CA SER A 44 -0.73 15.49 6.80
C SER A 44 -1.24 15.66 8.22
N ASP A 45 -0.68 14.94 9.20
CA ASP A 45 -1.10 14.95 10.60
C ASP A 45 -0.94 16.33 11.25
N PRO A 46 0.15 17.09 11.02
CA PRO A 46 0.26 18.46 11.54
C PRO A 46 -0.85 19.37 11.02
N ILE A 47 -1.17 19.28 9.72
CA ILE A 47 -2.23 20.09 9.09
C ILE A 47 -3.61 19.69 9.63
N TYR A 48 -3.84 18.40 9.86
CA TYR A 48 -5.08 17.94 10.49
C TYR A 48 -5.24 18.54 11.89
N LEU A 49 -4.16 18.57 12.69
CA LEU A 49 -4.19 19.17 14.03
C LEU A 49 -4.48 20.69 13.97
N GLU A 50 -3.87 21.41 13.03
CA GLU A 50 -4.17 22.83 12.78
C GLU A 50 -5.64 23.02 12.41
N TRP A 51 -6.18 22.21 11.50
CA TRP A 51 -7.60 22.25 11.16
C TRP A 51 -8.52 21.92 12.35
N GLN A 52 -8.16 20.96 13.22
CA GLN A 52 -8.95 20.67 14.42
C GLN A 52 -9.04 21.86 15.38
N TYR A 53 -8.05 22.75 15.35
CA TYR A 53 -8.05 23.98 16.13
C TYR A 53 -8.83 25.10 15.42
N ASP A 54 -8.49 25.41 14.16
CA ASP A 54 -9.07 26.53 13.40
C ASP A 54 -10.52 26.27 12.98
N LYS A 55 -10.85 25.03 12.62
CA LYS A 55 -12.17 24.56 12.15
C LYS A 55 -12.75 25.36 10.99
N THR A 56 -11.90 25.89 10.13
CA THR A 56 -12.29 26.59 8.90
C THR A 56 -12.35 25.62 7.71
N PRO A 57 -13.22 25.89 6.72
CA PRO A 57 -13.29 25.09 5.49
C PRO A 57 -12.01 25.22 4.64
N GLU A 58 -11.30 26.35 4.71
CA GLU A 58 -10.01 26.52 4.05
C GLU A 58 -8.94 25.56 4.60
N SER A 59 -8.81 25.46 5.93
CA SER A 59 -7.84 24.53 6.55
C SER A 59 -8.22 23.06 6.31
N GLU A 60 -9.52 22.73 6.22
CA GLU A 60 -9.97 21.40 5.80
C GLU A 60 -9.48 21.09 4.37
N GLN A 61 -9.66 22.04 3.44
CA GLN A 61 -9.27 21.86 2.05
C GLN A 61 -7.76 21.64 1.92
N VAL A 62 -6.94 22.40 2.64
CA VAL A 62 -5.48 22.23 2.67
C VAL A 62 -5.09 20.83 3.14
N TRP A 63 -5.74 20.32 4.19
CA TRP A 63 -5.52 18.94 4.65
C TRP A 63 -5.92 17.92 3.57
N ARG A 64 -7.10 18.07 2.97
CA ARG A 64 -7.59 17.14 1.94
C ARG A 64 -6.70 17.13 0.70
N ASP A 65 -6.22 18.30 0.27
CA ASP A 65 -5.30 18.44 -0.85
C ASP A 65 -3.98 17.74 -0.57
N LYS A 66 -3.43 17.89 0.64
CA LYS A 66 -2.21 17.18 1.05
C LYS A 66 -2.42 15.66 1.08
N VAL A 67 -3.55 15.19 1.61
CA VAL A 67 -3.89 13.76 1.58
C VAL A 67 -4.01 13.24 0.14
N ALA A 68 -4.63 14.02 -0.76
CA ALA A 68 -4.74 13.66 -2.17
C ALA A 68 -3.36 13.57 -2.84
N GLU A 69 -2.47 14.52 -2.58
CA GLU A 69 -1.07 14.51 -3.04
C GLU A 69 -0.32 13.25 -2.57
N ILE A 70 -0.43 12.89 -1.29
CA ILE A 70 0.21 11.68 -0.73
C ILE A 70 -0.33 10.42 -1.39
N LYS A 71 -1.65 10.34 -1.60
CA LYS A 71 -2.29 9.20 -2.28
C LYS A 71 -1.85 9.06 -3.73
N ALA A 72 -1.70 10.18 -4.44
CA ALA A 72 -1.20 10.22 -5.82
C ALA A 72 0.28 9.81 -5.90
N ARG A 73 1.11 10.21 -4.92
CA ARG A 73 2.53 9.84 -4.85
C ARG A 73 2.73 8.34 -4.59
N TYR A 74 1.84 7.71 -3.84
CA TYR A 74 1.93 6.30 -3.47
C TYR A 74 0.66 5.55 -3.90
N PRO A 75 0.43 5.27 -5.19
CA PRO A 75 -0.79 4.58 -5.63
C PRO A 75 -0.84 3.16 -5.07
N LEU A 76 -1.95 2.77 -4.44
CA LEU A 76 -2.15 1.37 -4.06
C LEU A 76 -2.55 0.60 -5.32
N PRO A 77 -1.99 -0.59 -5.56
CA PRO A 77 -2.43 -1.41 -6.68
C PRO A 77 -3.90 -1.77 -6.44
N ASP A 78 -4.73 -1.57 -7.46
CA ASP A 78 -6.16 -1.86 -7.43
C ASP A 78 -6.37 -3.35 -7.14
N THR A 79 -6.69 -3.68 -5.89
CA THR A 79 -7.23 -4.98 -5.52
C THR A 79 -8.75 -4.99 -5.67
N THR A 80 -9.29 -4.20 -6.61
CA THR A 80 -10.72 -4.20 -6.91
C THR A 80 -11.06 -5.61 -7.42
N PRO A 81 -11.86 -6.41 -6.69
CA PRO A 81 -12.32 -7.68 -7.23
C PRO A 81 -13.16 -7.35 -8.47
N ILE A 82 -12.78 -7.95 -9.59
CA ILE A 82 -13.51 -7.92 -10.84
C ILE A 82 -14.91 -8.49 -10.52
N ASN A 83 -15.94 -7.64 -10.52
CA ASN A 83 -17.34 -8.06 -10.45
C ASN A 83 -17.78 -8.60 -11.80
#